data_AF-A0AAD2D684-F1
#
_entry.id   AF-A0AAD2D684-F1
#
_cell.length_a   1.000
_cell.length_b   1.000
_cell.length_c   1.000
_cell.angle_alpha   90.00
_cell.angle_beta   90.00
_cell.angle_gamma   90.00
#
_symmetry.space_group_name_H-M   'P 1'
#
loop_
_entity.id
_entity.type
_entity.pdbx_description
1 polymer ?
#
loop_
_entity_poly.entity_id
_entity_poly.type
_entity_poly.pdbx_seq_one_letter_code
_entity_poly.pdbx_strand_id
1 'polypeptide(L)'
;MKVFPEYFEFSQFSMARENQFCIKRPYINFYKTLNFNFQEYNANLKLQCVHWHRLLMSCANVFGYFEMLKNIRCQETVEYFKQCLQLNTFFAYHKKYYPNEYFTSEYWRVSPHYESIFLDSD
;
A
#
# COMPACT_ATOMS: atom_id res chain seq x y z
N MET A 1 -0.90 -1.11 -12.85
CA MET A 1 -2.30 -1.25 -12.42
C MET A 1 -2.47 -0.29 -11.25
N LYS A 2 -3.41 0.66 -11.27
CA LYS A 2 -3.67 1.49 -10.08
C LYS A 2 -4.32 0.58 -9.03
N VAL A 3 -3.86 0.60 -7.79
CA VAL A 3 -4.48 -0.17 -6.69
C VAL A 3 -5.85 0.48 -6.42
N PHE A 4 -6.90 -0.12 -6.96
CA PHE A 4 -8.30 0.22 -6.67
C PHE A 4 -8.93 -1.08 -6.20
N PRO A 5 -9.33 -1.21 -4.91
CA PRO A 5 -10.28 -0.35 -4.19
C PRO A 5 -9.78 0.10 -2.79
N GLU A 6 -10.63 0.80 -2.01
CA GLU A 6 -10.44 1.06 -0.55
C GLU A 6 -10.05 -0.20 0.25
N TYR A 7 -10.49 -1.36 -0.24
CA TYR A 7 -10.24 -2.66 0.36
C TYR A 7 -9.52 -3.54 -0.64
N PHE A 8 -8.26 -3.82 -0.36
CA PHE A 8 -7.54 -4.90 -1.02
C PHE A 8 -7.20 -5.98 0.01
N GLU A 9 -7.10 -7.20 -0.48
CA GLU A 9 -6.71 -8.34 0.33
C GLU A 9 -5.18 -8.42 0.39
N PHE A 10 -4.61 -8.58 1.58
CA PHE A 10 -3.15 -8.58 1.77
C PHE A 10 -2.46 -9.76 1.08
N SER A 11 -3.14 -10.91 1.01
CA SER A 11 -2.70 -12.11 0.28
C SER A 11 -2.45 -11.84 -1.21
N GLN A 12 -3.12 -10.86 -1.80
CA GLN A 12 -2.92 -10.51 -3.21
C GLN A 12 -1.59 -9.80 -3.49
N PHE A 13 -0.85 -9.43 -2.45
CA PHE A 13 0.45 -8.77 -2.54
C PHE A 13 1.57 -9.60 -1.93
N SER A 14 1.28 -10.82 -1.47
CA SER A 14 2.33 -11.77 -1.09
C SER A 14 2.93 -12.41 -2.34
N MET A 15 4.25 -12.29 -2.46
CA MET A 15 5.04 -12.89 -3.52
C MET A 15 5.51 -14.27 -3.10
N ALA A 16 5.80 -15.13 -4.07
CA ALA A 16 6.23 -16.49 -3.78
C ALA A 16 7.71 -16.65 -3.45
N ARG A 17 8.52 -15.65 -3.81
CA ARG A 17 9.90 -15.49 -3.32
C ARG A 17 9.90 -14.82 -1.94
N GLU A 18 11.07 -14.65 -1.33
CA GLU A 18 11.21 -14.05 0.00
C GLU A 18 10.44 -12.72 0.13
N ASN A 19 9.38 -12.73 0.96
CA ASN A 19 8.58 -11.55 1.23
C ASN A 19 9.24 -10.69 2.31
N GLN A 20 10.11 -9.77 1.89
CA GLN A 20 10.75 -8.82 2.81
C GLN A 20 9.87 -7.60 3.14
N PHE A 21 8.90 -7.27 2.27
CA PHE A 21 8.04 -6.09 2.41
C PHE A 21 6.57 -6.43 2.17
N CYS A 22 5.69 -5.80 2.97
CA CYS A 22 4.24 -5.97 2.86
C CYS A 22 3.56 -4.61 2.68
N ILE A 23 2.54 -4.54 1.82
CA ILE A 23 1.57 -3.43 1.88
C ILE A 23 0.76 -3.57 3.16
N LYS A 24 0.79 -2.54 4.00
CA LYS A 24 -0.05 -2.43 5.19
C LYS A 24 -1.12 -1.37 4.99
N ARG A 25 -2.19 -1.48 5.78
CA ARG A 25 -3.19 -0.40 5.89
C ARG A 25 -2.56 0.80 6.62
N PRO A 26 -3.02 2.03 6.34
CA PRO A 26 -2.54 3.21 7.05
C PRO A 26 -2.79 3.05 8.55
N TYR A 27 -1.83 3.55 9.36
CA TYR A 27 -1.91 3.50 10.81
C TYR A 27 -2.86 4.59 11.31
N ILE A 28 -4.16 4.29 11.31
CA ILE A 28 -5.23 5.27 11.59
C ILE A 28 -5.09 5.90 12.97
N ASN A 29 -4.57 5.20 13.99
CA ASN A 29 -4.44 5.79 15.33
C ASN A 29 -3.30 6.81 15.44
N PHE A 30 -2.50 7.01 14.40
CA PHE A 30 -1.38 7.95 14.44
C PHE A 30 -1.84 9.38 14.78
N TYR A 31 -2.98 9.85 14.25
CA TYR A 31 -3.43 11.22 14.49
C TYR A 31 -3.65 11.54 15.98
N LYS A 32 -3.94 10.54 16.82
CA LYS A 32 -4.14 10.71 18.27
C LYS A 32 -2.88 11.15 19.01
N THR A 33 -1.72 10.97 18.38
CA THR A 33 -0.42 11.36 18.93
C THR A 33 0.00 12.77 18.55
N LEU A 34 -0.80 13.46 17.72
CA LEU A 34 -0.56 14.84 17.34
C LEU A 34 -1.16 15.77 18.39
N ASN A 35 -0.46 16.88 18.63
CA ASN A 35 -0.86 17.86 19.65
C ASN A 35 -1.96 18.84 19.18
N PHE A 36 -2.52 18.64 17.99
CA PHE A 36 -3.53 19.52 17.40
C PHE A 36 -4.79 18.76 17.02
N ASN A 37 -5.91 19.49 16.93
CA ASN A 37 -7.20 18.92 16.57
C ASN A 37 -7.23 18.61 15.06
N PHE A 38 -7.21 17.32 14.72
CA PHE A 38 -7.35 16.82 13.36
C PHE A 38 -8.76 16.26 13.15
N GLN A 39 -9.54 16.89 12.28
CA GLN A 39 -10.87 16.42 11.87
C GLN A 39 -10.80 15.82 10.47
N GLU A 40 -11.16 14.55 10.34
CA GLU A 40 -11.02 13.81 9.10
C GLU A 40 -12.26 12.93 8.84
N TYR A 41 -12.71 12.89 7.60
CA TYR A 41 -13.84 12.05 7.19
C TYR A 41 -13.43 10.58 7.13
N ASN A 42 -14.31 9.69 7.62
CA ASN A 42 -14.09 8.24 7.62
C ASN A 42 -13.83 7.65 6.21
N ALA A 43 -14.40 8.27 5.16
CA ALA A 43 -14.18 7.87 3.77
C ALA A 43 -12.70 8.01 3.35
N ASN A 44 -11.96 8.96 3.91
CA ASN A 44 -10.57 9.23 3.51
C ASN A 44 -9.54 8.38 4.25
N LEU A 45 -9.94 7.73 5.36
CA LEU A 45 -9.03 6.98 6.22
C LEU A 45 -8.52 5.68 5.57
N LYS A 46 -9.36 5.05 4.74
CA LYS A 46 -9.07 3.74 4.16
C LYS A 46 -8.33 3.81 2.83
N LEU A 47 -8.36 4.98 2.18
CA LEU A 47 -7.62 5.22 0.94
C LEU A 47 -6.12 5.18 1.18
N GLN A 48 -5.39 4.41 0.37
CA GLN A 48 -3.95 4.26 0.51
C GLN A 48 -3.22 5.59 0.34
N CYS A 49 -2.31 5.87 1.27
CA CYS A 49 -1.48 7.10 1.36
C CYS A 49 -2.22 8.43 1.53
N VAL A 50 -3.52 8.50 1.28
CA VAL A 50 -4.32 9.74 1.39
C VAL A 50 -4.38 10.24 2.82
N HIS A 51 -4.57 9.34 3.79
CA HIS A 51 -4.58 9.69 5.21
C HIS A 51 -3.29 10.43 5.63
N TRP A 52 -2.13 9.93 5.21
CA TRP A 52 -0.84 10.53 5.51
C TRP A 52 -0.65 11.88 4.82
N HIS A 53 -1.08 12.01 3.56
CA HIS A 53 -1.05 13.28 2.85
C HIS A 53 -1.87 14.36 3.56
N ARG A 54 -3.06 14.01 4.04
CA ARG A 54 -3.95 14.94 4.73
C ARG A 54 -3.43 15.34 6.11
N LEU A 55 -2.86 14.38 6.86
CA LEU A 55 -2.12 14.67 8.10
C LEU A 55 -0.95 15.63 7.87
N LEU A 56 -0.18 15.43 6.80
CA LEU A 56 0.94 16.29 6.43
C LEU A 56 0.47 17.71 6.10
N MET A 57 -0.62 17.85 5.35
CA MET A 57 -1.24 19.16 5.08
C MET A 57 -1.73 19.84 6.35
N SER A 58 -2.33 19.09 7.29
CA SER A 58 -2.72 19.65 8.59
C SER A 58 -1.52 20.09 9.44
N CYS A 59 -0.44 19.30 9.46
CA CYS A 59 0.82 19.70 10.09
C CYS A 59 1.38 21.00 9.51
N ALA A 60 1.38 21.13 8.18
CA ALA A 60 1.84 22.33 7.49
C ALA A 60 0.93 23.54 7.79
N ASN A 61 -0.39 23.35 7.90
CA ASN A 61 -1.33 24.42 8.20
C ASN A 61 -1.23 24.92 9.65
N VAL A 62 -0.94 24.04 10.61
CA VAL A 62 -0.87 24.41 12.04
C VAL A 62 0.47 25.05 12.39
N PHE A 63 1.59 24.47 11.93
CA PHE A 63 2.93 24.91 12.33
C PHE A 63 3.63 25.76 11.26
N GLY A 64 3.22 25.70 9.99
CA GLY A 64 4.00 26.25 8.88
C GLY A 64 5.23 25.38 8.54
N TYR A 65 5.88 25.66 7.41
CA TYR A 65 6.89 24.77 6.83
C TYR A 65 8.13 24.54 7.73
N PHE A 66 8.73 25.62 8.25
CA PHE A 66 9.97 25.52 9.04
C PHE A 66 9.76 24.92 10.44
N GLU A 67 8.62 25.18 11.07
CA GLU A 67 8.31 24.66 12.40
C GLU A 67 7.81 23.21 12.33
N MET A 68 7.12 22.83 11.24
CA MET A 68 6.80 21.44 10.93
C MET A 68 8.06 20.57 10.86
N LEU A 69 9.15 21.07 10.29
CA LEU A 69 10.43 20.35 10.22
C LEU A 69 11.08 20.14 11.60
N LYS A 70 10.68 20.87 12.64
CA LYS A 70 11.16 20.66 14.01
C LYS A 70 10.29 19.68 14.80
N ASN A 71 9.04 19.49 14.39
CA ASN A 71 8.11 18.60 15.08
C ASN A 71 8.29 17.14 14.63
N ILE A 72 8.74 16.29 15.55
CA ILE A 72 9.02 14.88 15.29
C ILE A 72 7.81 14.12 14.72
N ARG A 73 6.59 14.38 15.19
CA ARG A 73 5.38 13.66 14.73
C ARG A 73 5.02 14.06 13.30
N CYS A 74 5.25 15.32 12.93
CA CYS A 74 5.06 15.78 11.57
C CYS A 74 6.15 15.23 10.63
N GLN A 75 7.40 15.11 11.09
CA GLN A 75 8.46 14.44 10.33
C GLN A 75 8.15 12.95 10.10
N GLU A 76 7.69 12.23 11.13
CA GLU A 76 7.25 10.84 10.97
C GLU A 76 6.14 10.71 9.93
N THR A 77 5.19 11.64 9.91
CA THR A 77 4.11 11.69 8.90
C THR A 77 4.67 11.83 7.49
N VAL A 78 5.68 12.67 7.30
CA VAL A 78 6.38 12.84 6.00
C VAL A 78 7.00 11.52 5.56
N GLU A 79 7.71 10.84 6.46
CA GLU A 79 8.37 9.57 6.13
C GLU A 79 7.37 8.45 5.85
N TYR A 80 6.29 8.34 6.62
CA TYR A 80 5.21 7.40 6.33
C TYR A 80 4.55 7.67 4.97
N PHE A 81 4.34 8.95 4.62
CA PHE A 81 3.78 9.31 3.33
C PHE A 81 4.70 8.90 2.18
N LYS A 82 6.00 9.22 2.26
CA LYS A 82 7.00 8.84 1.26
C LYS A 82 7.09 7.32 1.08
N GLN A 83 7.22 6.57 2.18
CA GLN A 83 7.28 5.11 2.15
C GLN A 83 6.02 4.51 1.54
N CYS A 84 4.84 5.04 1.91
CA CYS A 84 3.58 4.58 1.35
C CYS A 84 3.52 4.78 -0.17
N LEU A 85 3.95 5.93 -0.69
CA LEU A 85 3.99 6.16 -2.14
C LEU A 85 4.99 5.25 -2.85
N GLN A 86 6.19 5.09 -2.30
CA GLN A 86 7.23 4.24 -2.89
C GLN A 86 6.77 2.79 -2.98
N LEU A 87 6.26 2.22 -1.88
CA LEU A 87 5.77 0.84 -1.85
C LEU A 87 4.58 0.66 -2.79
N ASN A 88 3.56 1.53 -2.73
CA ASN A 88 2.40 1.38 -3.61
C ASN A 88 2.77 1.51 -5.09
N THR A 89 3.72 2.39 -5.43
CA THR A 89 4.22 2.53 -6.80
C THR A 89 4.96 1.28 -7.25
N PHE A 90 5.82 0.74 -6.39
CA PHE A 90 6.52 -0.53 -6.64
C PHE A 90 5.53 -1.66 -6.91
N PHE A 91 4.59 -1.91 -6.01
CA PHE A 91 3.61 -2.99 -6.17
C PHE A 91 2.68 -2.76 -7.37
N ALA A 92 2.30 -1.51 -7.66
CA ALA A 92 1.47 -1.17 -8.84
C ALA A 92 2.19 -1.44 -10.17
N TYR A 93 3.51 -1.21 -10.21
CA TYR A 93 4.38 -1.51 -11.34
C TYR A 93 4.60 -3.02 -11.44
N HIS A 94 5.03 -3.64 -10.35
CA HIS A 94 5.40 -5.05 -10.31
C HIS A 94 4.22 -5.96 -10.64
N LYS A 95 3.03 -5.70 -10.07
CA LYS A 95 1.81 -6.44 -10.39
C LYS A 95 1.31 -6.25 -11.81
N LYS A 96 1.72 -5.16 -12.49
CA LYS A 96 1.38 -4.94 -13.91
C LYS A 96 2.24 -5.78 -14.84
N TYR A 97 3.54 -5.87 -14.57
CA TYR A 97 4.51 -6.48 -15.50
C TYR A 97 4.92 -7.90 -15.10
N TYR A 98 4.84 -8.26 -13.82
CA TYR A 98 5.22 -9.55 -13.26
C TYR A 98 4.10 -10.12 -12.36
N PRO A 99 2.89 -10.34 -12.90
CA PRO A 99 1.78 -10.88 -12.10
C PRO A 99 2.02 -12.32 -11.66
N ASN A 100 2.82 -13.10 -12.40
CA ASN A 100 3.16 -14.49 -12.12
C ASN A 100 3.95 -14.69 -10.82
N GLU A 101 4.59 -13.66 -10.27
CA GLU A 101 5.36 -13.80 -9.02
C GLU A 101 4.49 -13.77 -7.74
N TYR A 102 3.21 -13.44 -7.87
CA TYR A 102 2.27 -13.36 -6.75
C TYR A 102 1.51 -14.68 -6.57
N PHE A 103 1.32 -15.11 -5.32
CA PHE A 103 0.63 -16.37 -5.01
C PHE A 103 -0.81 -16.46 -5.52
N THR A 104 -1.49 -15.31 -5.61
CA THR A 104 -2.88 -15.23 -6.07
C THR A 104 -3.02 -15.29 -7.60
N SER A 105 -1.91 -15.29 -8.32
CA SER A 105 -1.91 -15.38 -9.77
C SER A 105 -2.06 -16.83 -10.21
N GLU A 106 -2.99 -17.08 -11.13
CA GLU A 106 -3.14 -18.38 -11.79
C GLU A 106 -1.85 -18.81 -12.51
N TYR A 107 -1.05 -17.84 -12.94
CA TYR A 107 0.20 -18.06 -13.64
C TYR A 107 1.39 -18.30 -12.70
N TRP A 108 1.23 -18.20 -11.38
CA TRP A 108 2.29 -18.58 -10.44
C TRP A 108 2.57 -20.08 -10.49
N ARG A 109 1.50 -20.89 -10.47
CA ARG A 109 1.58 -22.34 -10.63
C ARG A 109 0.56 -22.77 -11.68
N VAL A 110 1.01 -22.78 -12.93
CA VAL A 110 0.18 -23.14 -14.08
C VAL A 110 -0.28 -24.58 -13.94
N SER A 111 -1.60 -24.79 -13.87
CA SER A 111 -2.18 -26.12 -14.00
C SER A 111 -2.16 -26.53 -15.48
N PRO A 112 -1.66 -27.72 -15.82
CA PRO A 112 -1.70 -28.21 -17.19
C PRO A 112 -3.14 -28.31 -17.68
N HIS A 113 -3.35 -28.00 -18.96
CA HIS A 113 -4.63 -28.24 -19.61
C HIS A 113 -4.88 -29.75 -19.73
N TYR A 114 -6.14 -30.16 -19.72
CA TYR A 114 -6.53 -31.57 -19.75
C TYR A 114 -5.86 -32.35 -20.89
N GLU A 115 -5.79 -31.75 -22.08
CA GLU A 115 -5.16 -32.31 -23.29
C GLU A 115 -3.66 -32.59 -23.13
N SER A 116 -2.97 -31.90 -22.22
CA SER A 116 -1.54 -32.11 -21.99
C SER A 116 -1.22 -33.24 -21.01
N ILE A 117 -2.25 -33.85 -20.39
CA ILE A 117 -2.09 -34.85 -19.33
C ILE A 117 -2.29 -36.27 -19.88
N PHE A 118 -3.21 -36.44 -20.83
CA PHE A 118 -3.53 -37.73 -21.44
C PHE A 118 -2.88 -37.81 -22.82
N LEU A 119 -2.05 -38.84 -23.05
CA LEU A 119 -1.58 -39.18 -24.39
C LEU A 119 -2.77 -39.76 -25.17
N ASP A 120 -2.97 -39.30 -26.40
CA ASP A 120 -3.94 -39.93 -27.31
C ASP A 120 -3.59 -41.41 -27.42
N SER A 121 -4.52 -42.26 -26.98
CA SER A 121 -4.40 -43.71 -27.13
C SER A 121 -4.75 -44.07 -28.57
N ASP A 122 -3.73 -44.34 -29.40
CA ASP A 122 -3.88 -45.05 -30.67
C ASP A 122 -4.42 -46.48 -30.45
#